data_AF-A0A7Y4NI80-F1
#
_entry.id   AF-A0A7Y4NI80-F1
#
_cell.length_a   1.000
_cell.length_b   1.000
_cell.length_c   1.000
_cell.angle_alpha   90.00
_cell.angle_beta   90.00
_cell.angle_gamma   90.00
#
_symmetry.space_group_name_H-M   'P 1'
#
loop_
_entity.id
_entity.type
_entity.pdbx_description
1 polymer ?
#
loop_
_entity_poly.entity_id
_entity_poly.type
_entity_poly.pdbx_seq_one_letter_code
_entity_poly.pdbx_strand_id
1 'polypeptide(L)'
;AAPRPVRFDLDSDPRGAEVMLDGQLRGTTPLVINHTPDGPGLASVEVSFAMDGYQTVSKKYAGEPGTTVNVSIKLPRIKKQAPKPSPKAPSSSYKDDPYQ
;
A
#
# COMPACT_ATOMS: atom_id res chain seq x y z
N ALA A 1 -22.71 -6.24 -16.26
CA ALA A 1 -22.74 -5.42 -15.04
C ALA A 1 -21.62 -4.39 -15.12
N ALA A 2 -21.87 -3.13 -14.76
CA ALA A 2 -20.77 -2.15 -14.66
C ALA A 2 -19.81 -2.59 -13.54
N PRO A 3 -18.49 -2.42 -13.71
CA PRO A 3 -17.54 -2.75 -12.66
C PRO A 3 -17.78 -1.82 -11.46
N ARG A 4 -17.94 -2.40 -10.27
CA ARG A 4 -18.19 -1.64 -9.05
C ARG A 4 -16.85 -1.28 -8.41
N PRO A 5 -16.52 0.01 -8.23
CA PRO A 5 -15.31 0.39 -7.53
C PRO A 5 -15.41 0.04 -6.04
N VAL A 6 -14.27 -0.29 -5.44
CA VAL A 6 -14.08 -0.36 -4.00
C VAL A 6 -13.52 0.98 -3.54
N ARG A 7 -14.15 1.57 -2.52
CA ARG A 7 -13.70 2.85 -1.96
C ARG A 7 -12.83 2.58 -0.74
N PHE A 8 -11.55 2.92 -0.81
CA PHE A 8 -10.62 2.87 0.31
C PHE A 8 -10.48 4.27 0.90
N ASP A 9 -10.86 4.42 2.17
CA ASP A 9 -10.79 5.68 2.90
C ASP A 9 -9.58 5.62 3.83
N LEU A 10 -8.49 6.29 3.44
CA LEU A 10 -7.18 6.17 4.08
C LEU A 10 -6.93 7.39 4.99
N ASP A 11 -6.93 7.16 6.30
CA ASP A 11 -6.63 8.15 7.33
C ASP A 11 -5.38 7.71 8.13
N SER A 12 -4.56 8.68 8.53
CA SER A 12 -3.45 8.42 9.44
C SER A 12 -3.34 9.45 10.54
N ASP A 13 -2.83 9.01 11.69
CA ASP A 13 -2.46 9.85 12.82
C ASP A 13 -0.94 9.75 13.07
N PRO A 14 -0.17 10.82 12.81
CA PRO A 14 -0.60 12.14 12.33
C PRO A 14 -1.01 12.15 10.84
N ARG A 15 -1.77 13.18 10.46
CA ARG A 15 -2.15 13.46 9.06
C ARG A 15 -0.97 14.04 8.29
N GLY A 16 -0.98 13.87 6.96
CA GLY A 16 0.09 14.31 6.08
C GLY A 16 1.13 13.23 5.79
N ALA A 17 0.78 11.96 6.00
CA ALA A 17 1.63 10.84 5.60
C ALA A 17 1.46 10.56 4.10
N GLU A 18 2.57 10.38 3.38
CA GLU A 18 2.59 9.92 2.00
C GLU A 18 2.00 8.52 1.89
N VAL A 19 1.06 8.37 0.98
CA VAL A 19 0.36 7.14 0.67
C VAL A 19 0.81 6.65 -0.69
N MET A 20 1.41 5.47 -0.70
CA MET A 20 1.73 4.73 -1.91
C MET A 20 0.77 3.54 -2.04
N LEU A 21 0.24 3.34 -3.25
CA LEU A 21 -0.60 2.19 -3.58
C LEU A 21 0.10 1.36 -4.64
N ASP A 22 0.37 0.08 -4.34
CA ASP A 22 1.13 -0.85 -5.18
C ASP A 22 2.49 -0.26 -5.66
N GLY A 23 3.13 0.51 -4.77
CA GLY A 23 4.40 1.19 -5.04
C GLY A 23 4.28 2.52 -5.80
N GLN A 24 3.07 2.94 -6.19
CA GLN A 24 2.83 4.22 -6.85
C GLN A 24 2.35 5.26 -5.84
N LEU A 25 3.03 6.41 -5.76
CA LEU A 25 2.60 7.52 -4.91
C LEU A 25 1.23 8.04 -5.37
N ARG A 26 0.24 8.03 -4.46
CA ARG A 26 -1.13 8.50 -4.72
C ARG A 26 -1.40 9.87 -4.12
N GLY A 27 -0.71 10.23 -3.05
CA GLY A 27 -0.89 11.51 -2.37
C GLY A 27 -0.54 11.39 -0.89
N THR A 28 -1.18 12.22 -0.06
CA THR A 28 -0.99 12.24 1.40
C THR A 28 -2.31 12.07 2.15
N THR A 29 -2.29 11.47 3.33
CA THR A 29 -3.48 11.30 4.18
C THR A 29 -4.04 12.63 4.72
N PRO A 30 -5.37 12.75 4.91
CA PRO A 30 -6.41 11.79 4.56
C PRO A 30 -6.69 11.74 3.05
N LEU A 31 -6.76 10.54 2.47
CA LEU A 31 -6.93 10.31 1.03
C LEU A 31 -7.99 9.24 0.76
N VAL A 32 -8.86 9.49 -0.21
CA VAL A 32 -9.84 8.51 -0.70
C VAL A 32 -9.37 7.93 -2.03
N ILE A 33 -9.30 6.62 -2.12
CA ILE A 33 -8.94 5.91 -3.36
C ILE A 33 -10.09 5.02 -3.80
N ASN A 34 -10.57 5.23 -5.02
CA ASN A 34 -11.49 4.32 -5.67
C ASN A 34 -10.67 3.36 -6.54
N HIS A 35 -10.63 2.09 -6.17
CA HIS A 35 -9.93 1.06 -6.93
C HIS A 35 -10.95 0.07 -7.49
N THR A 36 -10.87 -0.19 -8.79
CA THR A 36 -11.79 -1.08 -9.50
C THR A 36 -11.06 -2.38 -9.79
N PRO A 37 -11.48 -3.53 -9.24
CA PRO A 37 -10.83 -4.80 -9.55
C PRO A 37 -11.08 -5.20 -11.01
N ASP A 38 -10.05 -5.73 -11.66
CA ASP A 38 -10.09 -6.18 -13.06
C ASP A 38 -10.87 -7.49 -13.27
N GLY A 39 -11.33 -8.15 -12.19
CA GLY A 39 -12.02 -9.44 -12.26
C GLY A 39 -13.11 -9.61 -11.20
N PRO A 40 -13.93 -10.67 -11.32
CA PRO A 40 -14.91 -11.03 -10.31
C PRO A 40 -14.17 -11.52 -9.05
N GLY A 41 -14.02 -10.63 -8.06
CA GLY A 41 -13.33 -10.97 -6.83
C GLY A 41 -13.09 -9.78 -5.91
N LEU A 42 -12.34 -10.03 -4.85
CA LEU A 42 -11.89 -9.01 -3.89
C LEU A 42 -10.80 -8.16 -4.53
N ALA A 43 -11.00 -6.83 -4.49
CA ALA A 43 -9.98 -5.88 -4.90
C ALA A 43 -8.92 -5.79 -3.80
N SER A 44 -7.70 -6.25 -4.09
CA SER A 44 -6.59 -6.31 -3.14
C SER A 44 -5.52 -5.29 -3.51
N VAL A 45 -5.21 -4.36 -2.62
CA VAL A 45 -4.22 -3.30 -2.85
C VAL A 45 -3.21 -3.26 -1.71
N GLU A 46 -1.94 -3.07 -2.02
CA GLU A 46 -0.92 -2.80 -1.00
C GLU A 46 -0.79 -1.29 -0.78
N VAL A 47 -1.04 -0.84 0.45
CA VAL A 47 -0.96 0.57 0.82
C VAL A 47 0.19 0.77 1.79
N SER A 48 1.13 1.63 1.42
CA SER A 48 2.28 2.01 2.23
C SER A 48 2.16 3.46 2.66
N PHE A 49 2.29 3.70 3.96
CA PHE A 49 2.27 5.02 4.58
C PHE A 49 3.69 5.40 4.97
N ALA A 50 4.21 6.51 4.46
CA ALA A 50 5.53 7.04 4.78
C ALA A 50 5.40 8.49 5.24
N MET A 51 6.19 8.91 6.23
CA MET A 51 6.21 10.30 6.67
C MET A 51 7.56 10.62 7.30
N ASP A 52 8.06 11.83 7.07
CA ASP A 52 9.32 12.27 7.64
C ASP A 52 9.26 12.25 9.19
N GLY A 53 10.25 11.62 9.81
CA GLY A 53 10.27 11.42 11.26
C GLY A 53 9.37 10.28 11.77
N TYR A 54 8.69 9.54 10.89
CA TYR A 54 7.88 8.35 11.21
C TYR A 54 8.29 7.08 10.47
N GLN A 55 7.88 5.92 11.00
CA GLN A 55 8.17 4.62 10.41
C GLN A 55 7.23 4.37 9.24
N THR A 56 7.78 3.91 8.12
CA THR A 56 6.98 3.47 6.98
C THR A 56 6.20 2.20 7.34
N VAL A 57 4.89 2.22 7.14
CA VAL A 57 4.02 1.06 7.39
C VAL A 57 3.34 0.63 6.11
N SER A 58 3.63 -0.59 5.65
CA SER A 58 2.98 -1.21 4.49
C SER A 58 1.94 -2.23 4.96
N LYS A 59 0.71 -2.12 4.46
CA LYS A 59 -0.38 -3.04 4.79
C LYS A 59 -1.23 -3.31 3.55
N LYS A 60 -1.60 -4.58 3.38
CA LYS A 60 -2.47 -5.01 2.29
C LYS A 60 -3.93 -4.92 2.75
N TYR A 61 -4.76 -4.26 1.95
CA TYR A 61 -6.20 -4.16 2.16
C TYR A 61 -6.94 -4.85 1.04
N ALA A 62 -8.03 -5.54 1.38
CA ALA A 62 -8.90 -6.19 0.43
C ALA A 62 -10.34 -5.74 0.68
N GLY A 63 -11.11 -5.49 -0.38
CA GLY A 63 -12.51 -5.09 -0.27
C GLY A 63 -13.36 -5.65 -1.40
N GLU A 64 -14.66 -5.79 -1.13
CA GLU A 64 -15.63 -6.27 -2.10
C GLU A 64 -16.08 -5.13 -3.04
N PRO A 65 -16.27 -5.39 -4.35
CA PRO A 65 -16.76 -4.40 -5.31
C PRO A 65 -18.06 -3.71 -4.83
N GLY A 66 -18.02 -2.39 -4.66
CA GLY A 66 -19.16 -1.59 -4.17
C GLY A 66 -19.23 -1.42 -2.66
N THR A 67 -18.20 -1.85 -1.91
CA THR A 67 -18.06 -1.56 -0.48
C THR A 67 -17.07 -0.42 -0.22
N THR A 68 -17.15 0.13 1.00
CA THR A 68 -16.18 1.11 1.50
C THR A 68 -15.33 0.48 2.59
N VAL A 69 -14.03 0.56 2.45
CA VAL A 69 -13.02 0.06 3.38
C VAL A 69 -12.42 1.26 4.10
N ASN A 70 -12.73 1.43 5.38
CA ASN A 70 -12.11 2.47 6.20
C ASN A 70 -10.79 1.96 6.78
N VAL A 71 -9.72 2.70 6.50
CA VAL A 71 -8.36 2.40 6.93
C VAL A 71 -7.89 3.55 7.80
N SER A 72 -7.64 3.27 9.07
CA SER A 72 -7.01 4.23 9.99
C SER A 72 -5.74 3.62 10.55
N ILE A 73 -4.62 4.33 10.43
CA ILE A 73 -3.32 3.87 10.90
C ILE A 73 -2.62 4.91 11.75
N LYS A 74 -2.03 4.47 12.86
CA LYS A 74 -1.19 5.31 13.71
C LYS A 74 0.26 5.08 13.35
N LEU A 75 0.96 6.14 12.93
CA LEU A 75 2.36 6.03 12.55
C LEU A 75 3.25 6.13 13.80
N PRO A 76 4.09 5.12 14.09
CA PRO A 76 5.07 5.24 15.15
C PRO A 76 6.25 6.10 14.68
N ARG A 77 6.79 6.93 15.57
CA ARG A 77 7.97 7.77 15.26
C ARG A 77 9.21 6.89 15.08
N ILE A 78 10.02 7.17 14.06
CA ILE A 78 11.31 6.49 13.88
C ILE A 78 12.31 6.94 14.94
N LYS A 79 12.52 6.10 15.93
CA LYS A 79 13.67 6.25 16.85
C LYS A 79 14.93 5.72 16.16
N LYS A 80 15.55 6.50 15.26
CA LYS A 80 16.89 6.25 14.66
C LYS A 80 17.25 4.79 14.31
N GLN A 81 16.28 3.94 13.93
CA GLN A 81 16.55 2.56 13.53
C GLN A 81 15.86 2.25 12.19
N ALA A 82 16.74 2.16 11.18
CA ALA A 82 16.68 1.46 9.91
C ALA A 82 15.51 1.74 8.93
N PRO A 83 15.81 2.15 7.68
CA PRO A 83 14.84 2.17 6.60
C PRO A 83 14.66 0.75 6.03
N LYS A 84 13.47 0.14 6.16
CA LYS A 84 12.89 -0.84 5.23
C LYS A 84 11.50 -1.29 5.72
N PRO A 85 10.50 -1.44 4.83
CA PRO A 85 10.62 -2.40 3.73
C PRO A 85 10.40 -1.75 2.36
N SER A 86 11.48 -1.70 1.57
CA SER A 86 11.38 -1.83 0.13
C SER A 86 10.66 -3.15 -0.13
N PRO A 87 9.53 -3.19 -0.86
CA PRO A 87 9.01 -4.46 -1.31
C PRO A 87 10.13 -5.15 -2.08
N LYS A 88 10.34 -6.44 -1.79
CA LYS A 88 11.26 -7.28 -2.55
C LYS A 88 10.87 -7.15 -4.02
N ALA A 89 11.60 -6.35 -4.79
CA ALA A 89 11.78 -6.68 -6.20
C ALA A 89 12.30 -8.13 -6.17
N PRO A 90 11.70 -9.08 -6.91
CA PRO A 90 12.29 -10.39 -7.02
C PRO A 90 13.70 -10.16 -7.54
N SER A 91 14.70 -10.52 -6.74
CA SER A 91 16.04 -10.71 -7.23
C SER A 91 15.92 -11.74 -8.34
N SER A 92 15.85 -11.27 -9.59
CA SER A 92 16.14 -12.07 -10.76
C SER A 92 17.62 -12.41 -10.68
N SER A 93 17.91 -13.39 -9.83
CA SER A 93 19.19 -14.08 -9.76
C SER A 93 19.03 -15.32 -10.62
N TYR A 94 18.99 -15.16 -11.94
CA TYR A 94 19.44 -16.22 -12.83
C TYR A 94 20.95 -16.34 -12.63
N LYS A 95 21.34 -17.11 -11.61
CA LYS A 95 22.66 -17.76 -11.60
C LYS A 95 22.51 -18.94 -12.54
N ASP A 96 22.81 -18.70 -13.82
CA ASP A 96 23.10 -19.77 -14.75
C ASP A 96 24.43 -20.37 -14.30
N ASP A 97 24.39 -21.55 -13.68
CA ASP A 97 25.55 -22.32 -13.23
C ASP A 97 26.31 -22.83 -14.47
N PRO A 98 27.55 -22.38 -14.76
CA PRO A 98 28.32 -22.87 -15.89
C PRO A 98 29.19 -24.05 -15.46
N TYR A 99 28.57 -25.18 -15.13
CA TYR A 99 29.24 -26.48 -15.10
C TYR A 99 28.35 -27.52 -15.79
N GLN A 100 28.35 -27.44 -17.12
CA GLN A 100 28.18 -28.58 -18.03
C GLN A 100 29.53 -28.83 -18.68
#